data_AF-A0A7G7WC93-F1
#
_entry.id   AF-A0A7G7WC93-F1
#
_cell.length_a   1.000
_cell.length_b   1.000
_cell.length_c   1.000
_cell.angle_alpha   90.00
_cell.angle_beta   90.00
_cell.angle_gamma   90.00
#
_symmetry.space_group_name_H-M   'P 1'
#
loop_
_entity.id
_entity.type
_entity.pdbx_description
1 polymer ?
#
loop_
_entity_poly.entity_id
_entity_poly.type
_entity_poly.pdbx_seq_one_letter_code
_entity_poly.pdbx_strand_id
1 'polypeptide(L)'
;MAWLRSSARAAIFWMVLAGSALARVQSSAKEANCFLSVPATQPAALTLRSLLDTVALGPTATYAQLGLQAGAAVQQFYSLRNFTAAWTHPDSGWNHSAEQALALLRRAPEFGLDPATYTWAELMALPDSLTSSTTAASNITGYELRLTDALLRFATHLRYGRLQPATLTPTALSNTSAQQAALLLQQALQAPALAPAFLRCQPSSRAYHQIQQTWSRQLLSDSTQPSRGNEADFRRVALNLERLRWDEARNDTTEYALVNIPAYQLQIIKNGQVVQTHRVVVGKPQTPTPQLESHINVFITAPDWRVPYSIAANEILPELQDDPSFLADNHYRLFDYRNRPVNPWRVRWDRITPQTFPYTIRQTPGRHNALGNIVFYFANDHAIYVHDTPAKSLFREPRRARSHGCIRLEKPLELAAYLLKREGQQAALHDMRRSIATHEKCRYDLAKGLPIRIRYYTCEARNGRLYFHPDVYCEDELLAAALLVP
;
A
#
# COMPACT_ATOMS: atom_id res chain seq x y z
N MET A 1 1.85 -24.62 -36.19
CA MET A 1 0.51 -24.42 -36.80
C MET A 1 0.19 -22.93 -36.81
N ALA A 2 -0.98 -22.54 -37.35
CA ALA A 2 -1.61 -21.22 -37.22
C ALA A 2 -1.57 -20.65 -35.78
N TRP A 3 -1.63 -19.33 -35.52
CA TRP A 3 -1.83 -18.16 -36.41
C TRP A 3 -1.24 -16.91 -35.71
N LEU A 4 -0.72 -15.91 -36.46
CA LEU A 4 -0.31 -14.61 -35.86
C LEU A 4 -0.23 -13.47 -36.91
N ARG A 5 -1.34 -12.73 -37.07
CA ARG A 5 -1.49 -11.44 -37.79
C ARG A 5 -2.67 -10.70 -37.14
N SER A 6 -2.81 -9.37 -37.19
CA SER A 6 -2.12 -8.36 -38.01
C SER A 6 -1.70 -7.12 -37.21
N SER A 7 -0.83 -6.30 -37.80
CA SER A 7 -0.49 -4.94 -37.32
C SER A 7 -1.01 -3.87 -38.31
N ALA A 8 -1.05 -2.62 -37.83
CA ALA A 8 -1.80 -1.51 -38.43
C ALA A 8 -1.37 -1.05 -39.84
N ARG A 9 -2.32 -0.43 -40.58
CA ARG A 9 -2.07 0.60 -41.62
C ARG A 9 -3.36 1.28 -42.10
N ALA A 10 -3.52 2.57 -41.77
CA ALA A 10 -4.32 3.56 -42.53
C ALA A 10 -4.06 4.99 -42.01
N ALA A 11 -3.65 5.90 -42.87
CA ALA A 11 -3.53 7.35 -42.66
C ALA A 11 -3.34 8.04 -44.03
N ILE A 12 -3.47 9.38 -44.10
CA ILE A 12 -3.40 10.26 -45.30
C ILE A 12 -4.70 10.24 -46.14
N PHE A 13 -5.38 11.35 -46.49
CA PHE A 13 -5.32 12.80 -46.10
C PHE A 13 -6.80 13.32 -45.95
N TRP A 14 -7.32 14.54 -46.23
CA TRP A 14 -6.85 15.80 -46.86
C TRP A 14 -7.46 17.04 -46.13
N MET A 15 -8.29 17.90 -46.78
CA MET A 15 -9.02 19.07 -46.22
C MET A 15 -10.42 19.15 -46.91
N VAL A 16 -11.39 20.04 -46.61
CA VAL A 16 -11.41 21.53 -46.74
C VAL A 16 -12.46 22.18 -45.79
N LEU A 17 -12.30 23.48 -45.52
CA LEU A 17 -13.05 24.33 -44.60
C LEU A 17 -14.47 24.74 -45.04
N ALA A 18 -15.39 24.81 -44.06
CA ALA A 18 -16.38 25.88 -43.90
C ALA A 18 -16.95 25.86 -42.45
N GLY A 19 -17.35 26.96 -41.82
CA GLY A 19 -17.31 28.34 -42.31
C GLY A 19 -18.36 29.29 -41.72
N SER A 20 -18.66 29.24 -40.42
CA SER A 20 -19.61 30.16 -39.79
C SER A 20 -19.24 30.51 -38.34
N ALA A 21 -19.25 31.79 -38.02
CA ALA A 21 -18.92 32.30 -36.69
C ALA A 21 -20.18 32.75 -35.92
N LEU A 22 -20.22 32.43 -34.63
CA LEU A 22 -21.13 33.06 -33.67
C LEU A 22 -20.37 33.29 -32.37
N ALA A 23 -20.03 34.54 -32.10
CA ALA A 23 -19.45 34.95 -30.83
C ALA A 23 -20.55 35.31 -29.83
N ARG A 24 -20.37 34.98 -28.55
CA ARG A 24 -20.64 35.92 -27.43
C ARG A 24 -20.19 35.43 -26.06
N VAL A 25 -19.81 36.42 -25.24
CA VAL A 25 -19.89 36.49 -23.77
C VAL A 25 -19.11 35.42 -22.99
N GLN A 26 -17.98 35.85 -22.41
CA GLN A 26 -17.53 35.34 -21.11
C GLN A 26 -18.60 35.70 -20.06
N SER A 27 -19.18 34.70 -19.40
CA SER A 27 -20.10 34.92 -18.28
C SER A 27 -19.46 34.41 -16.99
N SER A 28 -19.12 35.32 -16.08
CA SER A 28 -18.69 34.98 -14.72
C SER A 28 -19.90 34.62 -13.86
N ALA A 29 -20.48 33.45 -14.10
CA ALA A 29 -21.57 32.93 -13.27
C ALA A 29 -21.04 32.59 -11.87
N LYS A 30 -21.44 33.37 -10.86
CA LYS A 30 -21.41 32.89 -9.48
C LYS A 30 -22.37 31.70 -9.39
N GLU A 31 -21.90 30.56 -8.92
CA GLU A 31 -22.76 29.42 -8.62
C GLU A 31 -23.68 29.78 -7.44
N ALA A 32 -24.94 30.11 -7.75
CA ALA A 32 -25.96 30.34 -6.75
C ALA A 32 -26.51 28.98 -6.29
N ASN A 33 -26.25 28.61 -5.04
CA ASN A 33 -26.82 27.41 -4.43
C ASN A 33 -28.36 27.45 -4.49
N CYS A 34 -28.94 26.65 -5.38
CA CYS A 34 -30.39 26.52 -5.52
C CYS A 34 -30.93 25.57 -4.45
N PHE A 35 -31.12 26.09 -3.23
CA PHE A 35 -31.73 25.34 -2.13
C PHE A 35 -33.19 24.99 -2.46
N LEU A 36 -33.51 23.68 -2.48
CA LEU A 36 -34.88 23.21 -2.64
C LEU A 36 -35.70 23.51 -1.38
N SER A 37 -36.64 24.45 -1.49
CA SER A 37 -37.54 24.84 -0.40
C SER A 37 -38.62 23.78 -0.16
N VAL A 38 -38.44 22.95 0.86
CA VAL A 38 -39.45 22.01 1.36
C VAL A 38 -40.38 22.71 2.36
N PRO A 39 -41.72 22.51 2.33
CA PRO A 39 -42.64 23.08 3.32
C PRO A 39 -42.34 22.58 4.74
N ALA A 40 -42.26 23.51 5.69
CA ALA A 40 -41.74 23.29 7.05
C ALA A 40 -42.64 22.46 7.99
N THR A 41 -43.62 21.72 7.48
CA THR A 41 -44.65 21.01 8.26
C THR A 41 -44.63 19.49 8.09
N GLN A 42 -43.72 18.93 7.30
CA GLN A 42 -43.55 17.47 7.22
C GLN A 42 -42.66 16.93 8.37
N PRO A 43 -42.98 15.76 8.95
CA PRO A 43 -42.07 15.06 9.85
C PRO A 43 -40.71 14.80 9.18
N ALA A 44 -39.61 15.03 9.91
CA ALA A 44 -38.25 14.99 9.35
C ALA A 44 -37.91 13.68 8.61
N ALA A 45 -38.51 12.55 8.98
CA ALA A 45 -38.34 11.27 8.28
C ALA A 45 -38.93 11.25 6.86
N LEU A 46 -40.00 12.01 6.59
CA LEU A 46 -40.51 12.19 5.23
C LEU A 46 -39.57 13.08 4.40
N THR A 47 -39.04 14.14 5.00
CA THR A 47 -38.03 15.00 4.35
C THR A 47 -36.76 14.22 4.00
N LEU A 48 -36.20 13.46 4.94
CA LEU A 48 -35.04 12.58 4.71
C LEU A 48 -35.31 11.54 3.61
N ARG A 49 -36.50 10.92 3.62
CA ARG A 49 -36.91 9.97 2.58
C ARG A 49 -37.06 10.62 1.21
N SER A 50 -37.62 11.83 1.14
CA SER A 50 -37.85 12.57 -0.11
C SER A 50 -36.56 13.12 -0.71
N LEU A 51 -35.58 13.52 0.11
CA LEU A 51 -34.28 13.98 -0.38
C LEU A 51 -33.42 12.80 -0.88
N LEU A 52 -33.51 11.65 -0.22
CA LEU A 52 -32.80 10.41 -0.61
C LEU A 52 -33.58 9.57 -1.64
N ASP A 53 -34.61 10.11 -2.27
CA ASP A 53 -35.33 9.43 -3.35
C ASP A 53 -34.55 9.57 -4.67
N THR A 54 -34.12 8.41 -5.21
CA THR A 54 -33.33 8.32 -6.42
C THR A 54 -34.18 8.03 -7.67
N VAL A 55 -35.51 7.92 -7.56
CA VAL A 55 -36.40 7.55 -8.67
C VAL A 55 -36.42 8.61 -9.77
N ALA A 56 -36.40 9.90 -9.42
CA ALA A 56 -36.56 10.99 -10.38
C ALA A 56 -35.27 11.36 -11.15
N LEU A 57 -34.12 11.33 -10.48
CA LEU A 57 -32.83 11.81 -11.03
C LEU A 57 -31.77 10.71 -11.21
N GLY A 58 -32.01 9.51 -10.66
CA GLY A 58 -30.99 8.48 -10.51
C GLY A 58 -30.00 8.78 -9.38
N PRO A 59 -29.34 7.75 -8.81
CA PRO A 59 -28.57 7.88 -7.57
C PRO A 59 -27.44 8.91 -7.67
N THR A 60 -26.64 8.88 -8.75
CA THR A 60 -25.48 9.77 -8.91
C THR A 60 -25.87 11.25 -8.87
N ALA A 61 -26.96 11.64 -9.53
CA ALA A 61 -27.42 13.03 -9.57
C ALA A 61 -28.08 13.46 -8.25
N THR A 62 -28.92 12.61 -7.65
CA THR A 62 -29.50 12.86 -6.32
C THR A 62 -28.40 13.10 -5.27
N TYR A 63 -27.39 12.24 -5.21
CA TYR A 63 -26.30 12.38 -4.24
C TYR A 63 -25.43 13.62 -4.50
N ALA A 64 -25.13 13.93 -5.77
CA ALA A 64 -24.36 15.11 -6.15
C ALA A 64 -25.07 16.41 -5.75
N GLN A 65 -26.39 16.51 -5.97
CA GLN A 65 -27.18 17.69 -5.60
C GLN A 65 -27.20 17.93 -4.07
N LEU A 66 -27.09 16.87 -3.28
CA LEU A 66 -27.00 16.95 -1.81
C LEU A 66 -25.55 17.19 -1.30
N GLY A 67 -24.55 17.03 -2.17
CA GLY A 67 -23.12 17.07 -1.81
C GLY A 67 -22.61 15.80 -1.13
N LEU A 68 -23.26 14.65 -1.33
CA LEU A 68 -22.93 13.39 -0.66
C LEU A 68 -21.95 12.55 -1.50
N GLN A 69 -20.72 12.44 -1.06
CA GLN A 69 -19.68 11.62 -1.68
C GLN A 69 -19.86 10.10 -1.43
N ALA A 70 -20.49 9.74 -0.31
CA ALA A 70 -20.86 8.38 0.09
C ALA A 70 -22.38 8.14 0.05
N GLY A 71 -23.11 8.87 -0.81
CA GLY A 71 -24.58 8.91 -0.82
C GLY A 71 -25.29 7.55 -0.84
N ALA A 72 -24.73 6.54 -1.51
CA ALA A 72 -25.27 5.17 -1.47
C ALA A 72 -25.24 4.54 -0.06
N ALA A 73 -24.17 4.79 0.72
CA ALA A 73 -24.08 4.36 2.10
C ALA A 73 -24.98 5.20 3.03
N VAL A 74 -25.14 6.49 2.74
CA VAL A 74 -26.10 7.37 3.43
C VAL A 74 -27.53 6.86 3.24
N GLN A 75 -27.93 6.50 2.02
CA GLN A 75 -29.24 5.92 1.73
C GLN A 75 -29.46 4.58 2.46
N GLN A 76 -28.45 3.69 2.48
CA GLN A 76 -28.51 2.43 3.23
C GLN A 76 -28.66 2.68 4.74
N PHE A 77 -27.90 3.64 5.30
CA PHE A 77 -27.97 4.01 6.72
C PHE A 77 -29.36 4.51 7.13
N TYR A 78 -29.93 5.47 6.39
CA TYR A 78 -31.29 5.94 6.71
C TYR A 78 -32.38 4.90 6.41
N SER A 79 -32.20 4.02 5.41
CA SER A 79 -33.13 2.91 5.17
C SER A 79 -33.18 1.95 6.37
N LEU A 80 -32.02 1.60 6.95
CA LEU A 80 -31.95 0.79 8.19
C LEU A 80 -32.58 1.47 9.42
N ARG A 81 -32.83 2.79 9.36
CA ARG A 81 -33.41 3.61 10.43
C ARG A 81 -34.87 4.00 10.17
N ASN A 82 -35.50 3.48 9.13
CA ASN A 82 -36.82 3.94 8.63
C ASN A 82 -36.86 5.47 8.43
N PHE A 83 -35.75 6.05 7.97
CA PHE A 83 -35.49 7.48 7.80
C PHE A 83 -35.57 8.34 9.07
N THR A 84 -35.50 7.72 10.25
CA THR A 84 -35.40 8.45 11.54
C THR A 84 -34.04 9.13 11.66
N ALA A 85 -34.04 10.44 11.97
CA ALA A 85 -32.83 11.23 12.22
C ALA A 85 -31.91 10.59 13.28
N ALA A 86 -30.61 10.80 13.14
CA ALA A 86 -29.55 10.26 13.98
C ALA A 86 -28.82 11.35 14.78
N TRP A 87 -28.70 12.56 14.22
CA TRP A 87 -27.79 13.59 14.71
C TRP A 87 -28.51 14.85 15.18
N THR A 88 -29.72 15.11 14.67
CA THR A 88 -30.43 16.36 14.89
C THR A 88 -31.75 16.19 15.65
N HIS A 89 -32.10 17.22 16.42
CA HIS A 89 -33.43 17.45 16.96
C HIS A 89 -34.03 18.71 16.30
N PRO A 90 -35.35 18.75 16.03
CA PRO A 90 -35.97 19.89 15.35
C PRO A 90 -35.75 21.24 16.05
N ASP A 91 -35.77 21.23 17.38
CA ASP A 91 -35.85 22.45 18.20
C ASP A 91 -34.49 22.88 18.80
N SER A 92 -33.46 22.02 18.78
CA SER A 92 -32.17 22.25 19.44
C SER A 92 -30.93 22.00 18.58
N GLY A 93 -31.08 21.62 17.31
CA GLY A 93 -29.95 21.38 16.41
C GLY A 93 -29.24 20.06 16.70
N TRP A 94 -27.93 20.09 16.98
CA TRP A 94 -27.14 18.87 17.24
C TRP A 94 -27.55 18.18 18.54
N ASN A 95 -27.62 16.85 18.50
CA ASN A 95 -27.82 15.98 19.67
C ASN A 95 -26.49 15.44 20.22
N HIS A 96 -26.52 14.77 21.37
CA HIS A 96 -25.30 14.27 22.01
C HIS A 96 -24.50 13.25 21.17
N SER A 97 -25.18 12.46 20.33
CA SER A 97 -24.50 11.56 19.39
C SER A 97 -23.75 12.35 18.30
N ALA A 98 -24.30 13.48 17.86
CA ALA A 98 -23.64 14.39 16.93
C ALA A 98 -22.43 15.09 17.56
N GLU A 99 -22.53 15.52 18.82
CA GLU A 99 -21.38 16.04 19.58
C GLU A 99 -20.24 15.02 19.64
N GLN A 100 -20.54 13.76 19.99
CA GLN A 100 -19.56 12.68 20.00
C GLN A 100 -18.97 12.41 18.60
N ALA A 101 -19.78 12.48 17.55
CA ALA A 101 -19.34 12.30 16.17
C ALA A 101 -18.45 13.45 15.66
N LEU A 102 -18.80 14.70 15.93
CA LEU A 102 -18.01 15.89 15.57
C LEU A 102 -16.70 15.93 16.35
N ALA A 103 -16.73 15.57 17.64
CA ALA A 103 -15.52 15.41 18.45
C ALA A 103 -14.62 14.28 17.94
N LEU A 104 -15.19 13.22 17.35
CA LEU A 104 -14.45 12.13 16.72
C LEU A 104 -13.85 12.52 15.36
N LEU A 105 -14.59 13.23 14.51
CA LEU A 105 -14.09 13.74 13.22
C LEU A 105 -12.94 14.75 13.41
N ARG A 106 -13.02 15.61 14.44
CA ARG A 106 -11.93 16.52 14.83
C ARG A 106 -10.60 15.78 15.10
N ARG A 107 -10.67 14.52 15.54
CA ARG A 107 -9.52 13.68 15.88
C ARG A 107 -8.88 12.99 14.68
N ALA A 108 -9.35 13.20 13.45
CA ALA A 108 -8.77 12.63 12.23
C ALA A 108 -7.22 12.66 12.16
N PRO A 109 -6.49 13.69 12.65
CA PRO A 109 -5.03 13.71 12.62
C PRO A 109 -4.35 12.58 13.42
N GLU A 110 -4.98 12.07 14.50
CA GLU A 110 -4.49 10.90 15.25
C GLU A 110 -4.43 9.62 14.40
N PHE A 111 -5.17 9.61 13.29
CA PHE A 111 -5.30 8.52 12.34
C PHE A 111 -4.54 8.78 11.03
N GLY A 112 -3.76 9.87 10.93
CA GLY A 112 -3.12 10.26 9.68
C GLY A 112 -4.14 10.66 8.60
N LEU A 113 -5.23 11.32 8.99
CA LEU A 113 -6.31 11.79 8.13
C LEU A 113 -6.61 13.26 8.46
N ASP A 114 -7.18 14.02 7.53
CA ASP A 114 -7.44 15.45 7.68
C ASP A 114 -8.94 15.72 7.99
N PRO A 115 -9.30 16.46 9.06
CA PRO A 115 -10.68 16.90 9.31
C PRO A 115 -11.33 17.65 8.14
N ALA A 116 -10.55 18.39 7.33
CA ALA A 116 -11.04 19.11 6.16
C ALA A 116 -11.59 18.16 5.08
N THR A 117 -11.04 16.94 4.95
CA THR A 117 -11.60 15.89 4.07
C THR A 117 -13.06 15.60 4.41
N TYR A 118 -13.46 15.76 5.68
CA TYR A 118 -14.79 15.44 6.20
C TYR A 118 -15.66 16.69 6.44
N THR A 119 -15.33 17.81 5.77
CA THR A 119 -16.00 19.12 5.88
C THR A 119 -16.26 19.58 7.33
N TRP A 120 -15.38 19.20 8.26
CA TRP A 120 -15.60 19.35 9.70
C TRP A 120 -15.89 20.80 10.13
N ALA A 121 -15.23 21.77 9.52
CA ALA A 121 -15.43 23.20 9.79
C ALA A 121 -16.84 23.70 9.36
N GLU A 122 -17.41 23.16 8.27
CA GLU A 122 -18.80 23.45 7.88
C GLU A 122 -19.77 22.86 8.90
N LEU A 123 -19.58 21.59 9.26
CA LEU A 123 -20.48 20.86 10.17
C LEU A 123 -20.56 21.50 11.58
N MET A 124 -19.48 22.16 12.02
CA MET A 124 -19.46 22.93 13.27
C MET A 124 -20.30 24.21 13.21
N ALA A 125 -20.62 24.76 12.04
CA ALA A 125 -21.36 26.02 11.86
C ALA A 125 -22.89 25.89 11.89
N LEU A 126 -23.45 24.67 12.05
CA LEU A 126 -24.91 24.48 12.17
C LEU A 126 -25.54 25.38 13.24
N PRO A 127 -25.06 25.46 14.50
CA PRO A 127 -25.73 26.22 15.56
C PRO A 127 -25.90 27.71 15.22
N ASP A 128 -24.87 28.34 14.64
CA ASP A 128 -24.91 29.74 14.23
C ASP A 128 -25.87 29.97 13.04
N SER A 129 -25.99 28.98 12.14
CA SER A 129 -26.95 29.04 11.03
C SER A 129 -28.42 28.93 11.47
N LEU A 130 -28.68 28.29 12.62
CA LEU A 130 -30.01 28.14 13.21
C LEU A 130 -30.50 29.44 13.85
N THR A 131 -29.61 30.21 14.49
CA THR A 131 -29.97 31.52 15.06
C THR A 131 -30.21 32.59 13.99
N SER A 132 -29.77 32.34 12.75
CA SER A 132 -29.66 33.33 11.67
C SER A 132 -30.64 33.15 10.50
N SER A 133 -31.50 32.12 10.47
CA SER A 133 -32.33 31.82 9.27
C SER A 133 -33.74 31.31 9.55
N THR A 134 -34.72 31.83 8.80
CA THR A 134 -36.14 31.41 8.84
C THR A 134 -36.43 30.13 8.04
N THR A 135 -35.42 29.52 7.40
CA THR A 135 -35.50 28.28 6.63
C THR A 135 -34.92 27.06 7.36
N ALA A 136 -34.80 27.15 8.68
CA ALA A 136 -34.09 26.21 9.57
C ALA A 136 -34.27 24.71 9.24
N ALA A 137 -35.51 24.23 9.06
CA ALA A 137 -35.78 22.79 8.86
C ALA A 137 -35.10 22.18 7.61
N SER A 138 -34.96 22.95 6.52
CA SER A 138 -34.25 22.50 5.32
C SER A 138 -32.74 22.40 5.59
N ASN A 139 -32.18 23.41 6.25
CA ASN A 139 -30.77 23.44 6.64
C ASN A 139 -30.40 22.27 7.58
N ILE A 140 -31.19 22.05 8.65
CA ILE A 140 -31.00 20.93 9.60
C ILE A 140 -30.87 19.60 8.85
N THR A 141 -31.77 19.35 7.89
CA THR A 141 -31.79 18.08 7.15
C THR A 141 -30.57 17.93 6.23
N GLY A 142 -30.04 19.03 5.68
CA GLY A 142 -28.77 19.03 4.94
C GLY A 142 -27.56 18.67 5.82
N TYR A 143 -27.47 19.23 7.03
CA TYR A 143 -26.41 18.92 7.99
C TYR A 143 -26.51 17.49 8.53
N GLU A 144 -27.71 17.00 8.81
CA GLU A 144 -28.02 15.61 9.19
C GLU A 144 -27.49 14.60 8.15
N LEU A 145 -27.70 14.87 6.86
CA LEU A 145 -27.15 14.04 5.77
C LEU A 145 -25.62 14.16 5.64
N ARG A 146 -25.07 15.38 5.74
CA ARG A 146 -23.61 15.62 5.60
C ARG A 146 -22.78 15.04 6.73
N LEU A 147 -23.26 15.04 7.98
CA LEU A 147 -22.56 14.38 9.09
C LEU A 147 -22.55 12.85 8.91
N THR A 148 -23.65 12.26 8.43
CA THR A 148 -23.69 10.83 8.06
C THR A 148 -22.67 10.51 6.95
N ASP A 149 -22.61 11.32 5.89
CA ASP A 149 -21.65 11.17 4.80
C ASP A 149 -20.19 11.24 5.30
N ALA A 150 -19.87 12.26 6.11
CA ALA A 150 -18.56 12.45 6.71
C ALA A 150 -18.12 11.24 7.54
N LEU A 151 -19.01 10.68 8.38
CA LEU A 151 -18.73 9.51 9.21
C LEU A 151 -18.59 8.23 8.38
N LEU A 152 -19.41 8.02 7.35
CA LEU A 152 -19.31 6.83 6.49
C LEU A 152 -18.02 6.85 5.67
N ARG A 153 -17.60 8.01 5.16
CA ARG A 153 -16.27 8.18 4.55
C ARG A 153 -15.15 7.98 5.56
N PHE A 154 -15.25 8.54 6.76
CA PHE A 154 -14.22 8.36 7.79
C PHE A 154 -14.06 6.88 8.19
N ALA A 155 -15.15 6.13 8.38
CA ALA A 155 -15.10 4.68 8.62
C ALA A 155 -14.45 3.91 7.46
N THR A 156 -14.74 4.32 6.22
CA THR A 156 -14.16 3.73 5.00
C THR A 156 -12.65 3.98 4.94
N HIS A 157 -12.23 5.23 5.11
CA HIS A 157 -10.82 5.64 5.06
C HIS A 157 -10.01 5.07 6.24
N LEU A 158 -10.60 4.93 7.42
CA LEU A 158 -9.98 4.27 8.57
C LEU A 158 -9.71 2.79 8.31
N ARG A 159 -10.63 2.10 7.61
CA ARG A 159 -10.58 0.64 7.37
C ARG A 159 -9.73 0.25 6.16
N TYR A 160 -9.94 0.90 5.03
CA TYR A 160 -9.41 0.49 3.72
C TYR A 160 -8.38 1.47 3.14
N GLY A 161 -8.29 2.68 3.70
CA GLY A 161 -7.51 3.79 3.15
C GLY A 161 -8.37 4.74 2.30
N ARG A 162 -7.85 5.95 2.09
CA ARG A 162 -8.37 6.93 1.13
C ARG A 162 -8.13 6.50 -0.33
N LEU A 163 -7.09 5.72 -0.60
CA LEU A 163 -6.67 5.34 -1.95
C LEU A 163 -6.61 3.81 -2.14
N GLN A 164 -6.82 3.35 -3.37
CA GLN A 164 -6.59 1.97 -3.77
C GLN A 164 -5.09 1.72 -4.07
N PRO A 165 -4.45 0.66 -3.53
CA PRO A 165 -3.00 0.48 -3.57
C PRO A 165 -2.39 0.28 -4.96
N ALA A 166 -3.17 -0.21 -5.93
CA ALA A 166 -2.67 -0.56 -7.27
C ALA A 166 -2.81 0.57 -8.30
N THR A 167 -3.71 1.53 -8.05
CA THR A 167 -4.08 2.60 -8.99
C THR A 167 -3.88 4.00 -8.43
N LEU A 168 -3.73 4.12 -7.09
CA LEU A 168 -3.72 5.38 -6.35
C LEU A 168 -4.95 6.27 -6.60
N THR A 169 -6.07 5.67 -7.04
CA THR A 169 -7.37 6.34 -7.18
C THR A 169 -8.15 6.27 -5.85
N PRO A 170 -9.06 7.23 -5.57
CA PRO A 170 -9.87 7.22 -4.36
C PRO A 170 -10.64 5.92 -4.10
N THR A 171 -10.76 5.54 -2.83
CA THR A 171 -11.48 4.34 -2.38
C THR A 171 -13.00 4.52 -2.51
N ALA A 172 -13.54 4.16 -3.68
CA ALA A 172 -14.97 4.12 -3.91
C ALA A 172 -15.66 2.99 -3.11
N LEU A 173 -16.82 3.28 -2.51
CA LEU A 173 -17.66 2.30 -1.85
C LEU A 173 -18.50 1.50 -2.88
N SER A 174 -18.26 0.19 -2.97
CA SER A 174 -19.20 -0.75 -3.58
C SER A 174 -20.44 -0.93 -2.71
N ASN A 175 -21.58 -1.35 -3.29
CA ASN A 175 -22.84 -1.55 -2.57
C ASN A 175 -22.68 -2.40 -1.29
N THR A 176 -21.89 -3.48 -1.35
CA THR A 176 -21.60 -4.33 -0.18
C THR A 176 -20.84 -3.58 0.91
N SER A 177 -19.80 -2.81 0.54
CA SER A 177 -19.04 -2.00 1.51
C SER A 177 -19.85 -0.83 2.07
N ALA A 178 -20.74 -0.23 1.27
CA ALA A 178 -21.69 0.79 1.71
C ALA A 178 -22.68 0.26 2.76
N GLN A 179 -23.23 -0.93 2.55
CA GLN A 179 -24.09 -1.62 3.52
C GLN A 179 -23.33 -1.96 4.82
N GLN A 180 -22.07 -2.41 4.72
CA GLN A 180 -21.23 -2.70 5.89
C GLN A 180 -20.89 -1.43 6.69
N ALA A 181 -20.58 -0.32 6.01
CA ALA A 181 -20.32 0.96 6.67
C ALA A 181 -21.58 1.51 7.38
N ALA A 182 -22.74 1.43 6.73
CA ALA A 182 -24.02 1.81 7.30
C ALA A 182 -24.37 0.98 8.55
N LEU A 183 -24.19 -0.34 8.51
CA LEU A 183 -24.41 -1.22 9.66
C LEU A 183 -23.45 -0.91 10.82
N LEU A 184 -22.17 -0.66 10.52
CA LEU A 184 -21.16 -0.32 11.54
C LEU A 184 -21.49 1.00 12.25
N LEU A 185 -21.92 2.04 11.50
CA LEU A 185 -22.33 3.32 12.07
C LEU A 185 -23.60 3.18 12.93
N GLN A 186 -24.58 2.38 12.47
CA GLN A 186 -25.78 2.08 13.25
C GLN A 186 -25.46 1.31 14.55
N GLN A 187 -24.53 0.35 14.51
CA GLN A 187 -24.05 -0.35 15.71
C GLN A 187 -23.25 0.55 16.66
N ALA A 188 -22.51 1.54 16.13
CA ALA A 188 -21.80 2.52 16.96
C ALA A 188 -22.76 3.46 17.70
N LEU A 189 -23.87 3.87 17.05
CA LEU A 189 -24.95 4.65 17.65
C LEU A 189 -25.76 3.90 18.73
N GLN A 190 -25.69 2.57 18.75
CA GLN A 190 -26.35 1.71 19.74
C GLN A 190 -25.42 1.29 20.89
N ALA A 191 -24.14 1.67 20.84
CA ALA A 191 -23.17 1.34 21.88
C ALA A 191 -23.17 2.38 23.03
N PRO A 192 -22.73 2.02 24.25
CA PRO A 192 -22.63 2.96 25.37
C PRO A 192 -21.70 4.17 25.14
N ALA A 193 -20.83 4.12 24.13
CA ALA A 193 -20.05 5.26 23.65
C ALA A 193 -19.77 5.09 22.15
N LEU A 194 -20.04 6.12 21.35
CA LEU A 194 -19.95 6.07 19.89
C LEU A 194 -18.51 5.84 19.43
N ALA A 195 -17.56 6.64 19.94
CA ALA A 195 -16.19 6.63 19.42
C ALA A 195 -15.45 5.29 19.59
N PRO A 196 -15.44 4.62 20.76
CA PRO A 196 -14.82 3.29 20.89
C PRO A 196 -15.47 2.23 20.01
N ALA A 197 -16.79 2.34 19.76
CA ALA A 197 -17.52 1.38 18.95
C ALA A 197 -17.28 1.56 17.43
N PHE A 198 -17.27 2.81 16.97
CA PHE A 198 -16.96 3.20 15.59
C PHE A 198 -15.51 2.86 15.22
N LEU A 199 -14.55 3.13 16.12
CA LEU A 199 -13.12 2.92 15.87
C LEU A 199 -12.69 1.45 15.76
N ARG A 200 -13.60 0.49 15.94
CA ARG A 200 -13.39 -0.94 15.61
C ARG A 200 -13.36 -1.22 14.10
N CYS A 201 -13.63 -0.23 13.25
CA CYS A 201 -13.46 -0.35 11.79
C CYS A 201 -12.00 -0.47 11.33
N GLN A 202 -11.04 -0.08 12.17
CA GLN A 202 -9.62 0.06 11.83
C GLN A 202 -8.87 -1.28 11.72
N PRO A 203 -7.68 -1.28 11.09
CA PRO A 203 -6.71 -2.35 11.20
C PRO A 203 -6.40 -2.78 12.64
N SER A 204 -6.47 -4.09 12.88
CA SER A 204 -6.06 -4.73 14.13
C SER A 204 -4.54 -4.98 14.22
N SER A 205 -3.81 -4.85 13.09
CA SER A 205 -2.37 -5.08 13.08
C SER A 205 -1.63 -4.24 14.13
N ARG A 206 -0.73 -4.92 14.85
CA ARG A 206 0.08 -4.30 15.92
C ARG A 206 0.85 -3.07 15.43
N ALA A 207 1.36 -3.10 14.20
CA ALA A 207 2.12 -1.98 13.62
C ALA A 207 1.27 -0.71 13.50
N TYR A 208 0.04 -0.83 12.98
CA TYR A 208 -0.89 0.29 12.84
C TYR A 208 -1.21 0.92 14.20
N HIS A 209 -1.62 0.12 15.18
CA HIS A 209 -1.92 0.61 16.52
C HIS A 209 -0.69 1.17 17.27
N GLN A 210 0.51 0.61 17.09
CA GLN A 210 1.73 1.15 17.73
C GLN A 210 2.11 2.53 17.15
N ILE A 211 1.96 2.76 15.84
CA ILE A 211 2.16 4.08 15.23
C ILE A 211 1.10 5.05 15.75
N GLN A 212 -0.18 4.70 15.62
CA GLN A 212 -1.32 5.50 16.10
C GLN A 212 -1.19 5.93 17.57
N GLN A 213 -0.93 4.99 18.49
CA GLN A 213 -0.80 5.28 19.91
C GLN A 213 0.41 6.17 20.23
N THR A 214 1.47 6.11 19.41
CA THR A 214 2.65 6.94 19.60
C THR A 214 2.40 8.35 19.05
N TRP A 215 1.84 8.45 17.85
CA TRP A 215 1.50 9.69 17.18
C TRP A 215 0.43 10.50 17.93
N SER A 216 -0.66 9.86 18.38
CA SER A 216 -1.70 10.50 19.21
C SER A 216 -1.13 11.11 20.49
N ARG A 217 -0.14 10.46 21.14
CA ARG A 217 0.56 11.04 22.30
C ARG A 217 1.45 12.24 21.95
N GLN A 218 2.08 12.26 20.77
CA GLN A 218 2.87 13.40 20.30
C GLN A 218 1.96 14.60 19.96
N LEU A 219 0.83 14.37 19.29
CA LEU A 219 -0.18 15.42 19.04
C LEU A 219 -0.70 16.06 20.34
N LEU A 220 -0.76 15.31 21.44
CA LEU A 220 -1.15 15.84 22.75
C LEU A 220 -0.02 16.63 23.44
N SER A 221 1.24 16.19 23.36
CA SER A 221 2.37 16.94 23.93
C SER A 221 2.66 18.25 23.19
N ASP A 222 2.45 18.27 21.88
CA ASP A 222 2.89 19.36 21.00
C ASP A 222 1.86 20.48 20.90
N SER A 223 0.81 20.42 21.72
CA SER A 223 -0.27 21.41 21.88
C SER A 223 0.19 22.81 22.34
N THR A 224 1.50 23.02 22.52
CA THR A 224 2.11 24.31 22.87
C THR A 224 2.59 25.13 21.66
N GLN A 225 3.07 24.50 20.56
CA GLN A 225 3.21 25.13 19.23
C GLN A 225 3.29 24.08 18.10
N PRO A 226 2.52 24.25 17.00
CA PRO A 226 2.67 23.41 15.80
C PRO A 226 3.94 23.80 15.02
N SER A 227 5.00 23.01 15.14
CA SER A 227 6.25 23.24 14.39
C SER A 227 6.16 22.69 12.95
N ARG A 228 7.04 23.17 12.05
CA ARG A 228 7.22 22.57 10.72
C ARG A 228 7.65 21.09 10.77
N GLY A 229 8.21 20.62 11.89
CA GLY A 229 8.50 19.20 12.09
C GLY A 229 7.22 18.36 12.14
N ASN A 230 6.17 18.88 12.78
CA ASN A 230 4.89 18.20 12.96
C ASN A 230 4.17 17.96 11.62
N GLU A 231 4.30 18.86 10.65
CA GLU A 231 3.73 18.71 9.31
C GLU A 231 4.47 17.61 8.51
N ALA A 232 5.81 17.62 8.54
CA ALA A 232 6.64 16.61 7.87
C ALA A 232 6.46 15.21 8.49
N ASP A 233 6.38 15.12 9.82
CA ASP A 233 6.14 13.87 10.52
C ASP A 233 4.68 13.41 10.37
N PHE A 234 3.69 14.31 10.39
CA PHE A 234 2.29 13.99 10.07
C PHE A 234 2.17 13.39 8.68
N ARG A 235 2.77 14.02 7.65
CA ARG A 235 2.81 13.48 6.28
C ARG A 235 3.34 12.03 6.29
N ARG A 236 4.46 11.77 6.95
CA ARG A 236 5.08 10.43 6.97
C ARG A 236 4.29 9.41 7.79
N VAL A 237 3.65 9.83 8.88
CA VAL A 237 2.72 8.98 9.64
C VAL A 237 1.48 8.64 8.80
N ALA A 238 0.86 9.63 8.16
CA ALA A 238 -0.31 9.45 7.30
C ALA A 238 -0.04 8.45 6.16
N LEU A 239 1.07 8.61 5.43
CA LEU A 239 1.47 7.72 4.35
C LEU A 239 1.69 6.26 4.83
N ASN A 240 2.16 6.05 6.06
CA ASN A 240 2.40 4.70 6.58
C ASN A 240 1.16 4.08 7.24
N LEU A 241 0.30 4.87 7.90
CA LEU A 241 -1.01 4.41 8.34
C LEU A 241 -1.90 4.05 7.15
N GLU A 242 -1.77 4.75 6.03
CA GLU A 242 -2.43 4.41 4.76
C GLU A 242 -1.95 3.06 4.22
N ARG A 243 -0.63 2.86 4.05
CA ARG A 243 -0.06 1.58 3.62
C ARG A 243 -0.48 0.41 4.52
N LEU A 244 -0.53 0.61 5.83
CA LEU A 244 -0.92 -0.42 6.80
C LEU A 244 -2.42 -0.80 6.75
N ARG A 245 -3.29 0.04 6.18
CA ARG A 245 -4.70 -0.32 5.91
C ARG A 245 -4.82 -1.30 4.74
N TRP A 246 -4.05 -1.06 3.68
CA TRP A 246 -4.00 -1.93 2.51
C TRP A 246 -3.53 -3.36 2.86
N ASP A 247 -2.70 -3.50 3.90
CA ASP A 247 -2.16 -4.78 4.35
C ASP A 247 -3.03 -5.53 5.35
N GLU A 248 -3.85 -4.85 6.16
CA GLU A 248 -4.84 -5.53 7.00
C GLU A 248 -5.83 -6.34 6.16
N ALA A 249 -6.23 -5.81 5.00
CA ALA A 249 -7.14 -6.46 4.06
C ALA A 249 -6.62 -7.81 3.50
N ARG A 250 -5.38 -8.20 3.83
CA ARG A 250 -4.69 -9.45 3.45
C ARG A 250 -4.27 -10.31 4.64
N ASN A 251 -4.57 -9.91 5.88
CA ASN A 251 -3.88 -10.44 7.06
C ASN A 251 -4.58 -11.66 7.71
N ASP A 252 -4.68 -12.76 6.97
CA ASP A 252 -5.19 -14.06 7.44
C ASP A 252 -4.17 -14.89 8.25
N THR A 253 -2.88 -14.58 8.09
CA THR A 253 -1.76 -15.44 8.44
C THR A 253 -1.06 -14.98 9.72
N THR A 254 -1.02 -15.86 10.72
CA THR A 254 -0.44 -15.56 12.04
C THR A 254 1.09 -15.64 12.10
N GLU A 255 1.74 -16.19 11.07
CA GLU A 255 3.21 -16.36 11.02
C GLU A 255 3.74 -16.10 9.59
N TYR A 256 4.62 -15.11 9.44
CA TYR A 256 5.17 -14.69 8.13
C TYR A 256 6.53 -13.99 8.25
N ALA A 257 7.27 -13.94 7.14
CA ALA A 257 8.42 -13.05 6.97
C ALA A 257 7.98 -11.69 6.43
N LEU A 258 8.41 -10.61 7.07
CA LEU A 258 8.23 -9.23 6.61
C LEU A 258 9.58 -8.65 6.19
N VAL A 259 9.74 -8.30 4.92
CA VAL A 259 10.87 -7.51 4.44
C VAL A 259 10.41 -6.06 4.32
N ASN A 260 10.85 -5.21 5.25
CA ASN A 260 10.66 -3.76 5.15
C ASN A 260 11.86 -3.15 4.41
N ILE A 261 11.62 -2.66 3.19
CA ILE A 261 12.64 -2.17 2.26
C ILE A 261 13.39 -0.94 2.84
N PRO A 262 12.74 0.20 3.18
CA PRO A 262 13.39 1.35 3.83
C PRO A 262 14.19 1.02 5.10
N ALA A 263 13.67 0.13 5.95
CA ALA A 263 14.34 -0.27 7.20
C ALA A 263 15.55 -1.22 6.98
N TYR A 264 15.72 -1.73 5.75
CA TYR A 264 16.72 -2.73 5.38
C TYR A 264 16.74 -3.94 6.33
N GLN A 265 15.55 -4.43 6.71
CA GLN A 265 15.33 -5.53 7.66
C GLN A 265 14.39 -6.61 7.09
N LEU A 266 14.72 -7.87 7.35
CA LEU A 266 13.79 -9.01 7.27
C LEU A 266 13.45 -9.44 8.70
N GLN A 267 12.19 -9.35 9.07
CA GLN A 267 11.67 -9.78 10.36
C GLN A 267 10.82 -11.04 10.20
N ILE A 268 10.86 -11.92 11.19
CA ILE A 268 9.88 -13.01 11.29
C ILE A 268 8.84 -12.59 12.31
N ILE A 269 7.59 -12.47 11.87
CA ILE A 269 6.43 -12.14 12.69
C ILE A 269 5.71 -13.45 13.04
N LYS A 270 5.37 -13.63 14.32
CA LYS A 270 4.51 -14.72 14.81
C LYS A 270 3.55 -14.17 15.87
N ASN A 271 2.25 -14.42 15.70
CA ASN A 271 1.18 -13.90 16.58
C ASN A 271 1.30 -12.39 16.85
N GLY A 272 1.65 -11.61 15.81
CA GLY A 272 1.87 -10.17 15.91
C GLY A 272 3.14 -9.74 16.67
N GLN A 273 4.07 -10.66 16.98
CA GLN A 273 5.35 -10.36 17.64
C GLN A 273 6.53 -10.68 16.73
N VAL A 274 7.60 -9.88 16.82
CA VAL A 274 8.86 -10.12 16.11
C VAL A 274 9.65 -11.20 16.85
N VAL A 275 9.84 -12.38 16.24
CA VAL A 275 10.59 -13.51 16.83
C VAL A 275 12.02 -13.65 16.28
N GLN A 276 12.30 -13.04 15.12
CA GLN A 276 13.66 -12.84 14.60
C GLN A 276 13.74 -11.51 13.84
N THR A 277 14.94 -10.92 13.74
CA THR A 277 15.25 -9.79 12.86
C THR A 277 16.63 -9.98 12.24
N HIS A 278 16.72 -9.83 10.92
CA HIS A 278 17.92 -9.99 10.12
C HIS A 278 18.20 -8.72 9.32
N ARG A 279 19.47 -8.32 9.19
CA ARG A 279 19.85 -7.22 8.28
C ARG A 279 19.80 -7.72 6.84
N VAL A 280 19.24 -6.92 5.94
CA VAL A 280 19.24 -7.20 4.49
C VAL A 280 19.91 -6.08 3.67
N VAL A 281 20.27 -6.41 2.44
CA VAL A 281 20.62 -5.48 1.35
C VAL A 281 19.58 -5.65 0.24
N VAL A 282 19.02 -4.55 -0.23
CA VAL A 282 17.91 -4.47 -1.19
C VAL A 282 18.37 -3.77 -2.49
N GLY A 283 17.47 -3.67 -3.46
CA GLY A 283 17.74 -3.05 -4.77
C GLY A 283 18.28 -1.62 -4.68
N LYS A 284 19.17 -1.24 -5.59
CA LYS A 284 19.46 0.18 -5.90
C LYS A 284 18.22 0.83 -6.54
N PRO A 285 18.00 2.16 -6.46
CA PRO A 285 16.79 2.79 -7.00
C PRO A 285 16.55 2.55 -8.51
N GLN A 286 17.60 2.29 -9.28
CA GLN A 286 17.52 1.97 -10.71
C GLN A 286 17.06 0.53 -11.01
N THR A 287 17.10 -0.36 -10.01
CA THR A 287 16.60 -1.73 -10.07
C THR A 287 16.03 -2.09 -8.68
N PRO A 288 14.86 -1.50 -8.32
CA PRO A 288 14.33 -1.59 -6.97
C PRO A 288 13.90 -3.02 -6.62
N THR A 289 13.88 -3.35 -5.33
CA THR A 289 13.19 -4.56 -4.86
C THR A 289 11.68 -4.32 -4.96
N PRO A 290 10.92 -5.13 -5.72
CA PRO A 290 9.48 -4.94 -5.87
C PRO A 290 8.72 -5.32 -4.59
N GLN A 291 7.66 -4.58 -4.28
CA GLN A 291 6.70 -4.95 -3.24
C GLN A 291 5.77 -6.05 -3.75
N LEU A 292 5.65 -7.15 -3.01
CA LEU A 292 4.86 -8.32 -3.38
C LEU A 292 4.54 -9.18 -2.16
N GLU A 293 3.69 -10.19 -2.36
CA GLU A 293 3.39 -11.22 -1.37
C GLU A 293 3.47 -12.61 -2.01
N SER A 294 4.10 -13.55 -1.33
CA SER A 294 4.37 -14.90 -1.84
C SER A 294 4.66 -15.87 -0.69
N HIS A 295 5.12 -17.08 -0.98
CA HIS A 295 5.52 -18.07 0.02
C HIS A 295 6.92 -18.65 -0.28
N ILE A 296 7.81 -18.62 0.71
CA ILE A 296 9.08 -19.34 0.68
C ILE A 296 8.78 -20.83 0.83
N ASN A 297 8.88 -21.55 -0.29
CA ASN A 297 8.48 -22.97 -0.38
C ASN A 297 9.68 -23.92 -0.49
N VAL A 298 10.85 -23.41 -0.89
CA VAL A 298 12.07 -24.21 -1.01
C VAL A 298 13.29 -23.33 -0.75
N PHE A 299 14.32 -23.89 -0.10
CA PHE A 299 15.65 -23.31 -0.11
C PHE A 299 16.70 -24.30 -0.61
N ILE A 300 17.78 -23.77 -1.16
CA ILE A 300 18.90 -24.54 -1.74
C ILE A 300 20.19 -24.10 -1.06
N THR A 301 20.96 -25.06 -0.58
CA THR A 301 22.34 -24.86 -0.11
C THR A 301 23.35 -25.14 -1.22
N ALA A 302 24.51 -24.50 -1.16
CA ALA A 302 25.57 -24.57 -2.18
C ALA A 302 25.04 -24.41 -3.63
N PRO A 303 24.33 -23.32 -3.95
CA PRO A 303 23.71 -23.11 -5.26
C PRO A 303 24.74 -22.87 -6.37
N ASP A 304 24.48 -23.38 -7.58
CA ASP A 304 25.05 -22.80 -8.81
C ASP A 304 24.26 -21.53 -9.16
N TRP A 305 24.94 -20.43 -9.47
CA TRP A 305 24.25 -19.21 -9.88
C TRP A 305 24.16 -19.15 -11.40
N ARG A 306 22.99 -19.44 -11.98
CA ARG A 306 22.69 -19.05 -13.36
C ARG A 306 22.51 -17.53 -13.41
N VAL A 307 23.42 -16.84 -14.10
CA VAL A 307 23.40 -15.38 -14.22
C VAL A 307 22.17 -14.94 -15.04
N PRO A 308 21.36 -13.97 -14.58
CA PRO A 308 20.27 -13.39 -15.37
C PRO A 308 20.77 -12.77 -16.66
N TYR A 309 19.97 -12.81 -17.73
CA TYR A 309 20.35 -12.30 -19.05
C TYR A 309 20.85 -10.85 -19.00
N SER A 310 20.16 -9.98 -18.27
CA SER A 310 20.54 -8.56 -18.13
C SER A 310 21.93 -8.36 -17.53
N ILE A 311 22.34 -9.16 -16.55
CA ILE A 311 23.68 -9.08 -15.94
C ILE A 311 24.72 -9.73 -16.88
N ALA A 312 24.41 -10.90 -17.47
CA ALA A 312 25.32 -11.55 -18.41
C ALA A 312 25.61 -10.68 -19.65
N ALA A 313 24.60 -9.98 -20.17
CA ALA A 313 24.67 -9.21 -21.40
C ALA A 313 25.13 -7.75 -21.23
N ASN A 314 24.93 -7.12 -20.07
CA ASN A 314 25.30 -5.71 -19.84
C ASN A 314 26.43 -5.51 -18.81
N GLU A 315 26.71 -6.49 -17.95
CA GLU A 315 27.77 -6.40 -16.93
C GLU A 315 28.93 -7.38 -17.21
N ILE A 316 28.67 -8.61 -17.66
CA ILE A 316 29.75 -9.60 -17.94
C ILE A 316 30.24 -9.59 -19.40
N LEU A 317 29.39 -9.22 -20.38
CA LEU A 317 29.82 -9.11 -21.78
C LEU A 317 30.94 -8.07 -22.00
N PRO A 318 30.93 -6.87 -21.37
CA PRO A 318 32.04 -5.93 -21.49
C PRO A 318 33.37 -6.51 -20.98
N GLU A 319 33.37 -7.15 -19.81
CA GLU A 319 34.55 -7.82 -19.24
C GLU A 319 35.09 -8.91 -20.18
N LEU A 320 34.18 -9.69 -20.80
CA LEU A 320 34.50 -10.71 -21.82
C LEU A 320 35.03 -10.15 -23.15
N GLN A 321 34.76 -8.88 -23.45
CA GLN A 321 35.27 -8.19 -24.64
C GLN A 321 36.68 -7.64 -24.42
N ASP A 322 37.07 -7.41 -23.17
CA ASP A 322 38.42 -7.00 -22.77
C ASP A 322 39.32 -8.23 -22.50
N ASP A 323 38.93 -9.11 -21.56
CA ASP A 323 39.63 -10.39 -21.32
C ASP A 323 38.69 -11.59 -21.01
N PRO A 324 38.64 -12.61 -21.89
CA PRO A 324 37.97 -13.88 -21.63
C PRO A 324 38.40 -14.64 -20.36
N SER A 325 39.55 -14.31 -19.75
CA SER A 325 40.02 -14.86 -18.47
C SER A 325 39.06 -14.59 -17.32
N PHE A 326 38.35 -13.46 -17.36
CA PHE A 326 37.39 -13.00 -16.34
C PHE A 326 36.46 -14.11 -15.83
N LEU A 327 36.01 -15.00 -16.74
CA LEU A 327 35.14 -16.12 -16.36
C LEU A 327 35.87 -17.15 -15.48
N ALA A 328 37.12 -17.49 -15.77
CA ALA A 328 37.87 -18.44 -14.95
C ALA A 328 38.17 -17.86 -13.56
N ASP A 329 38.63 -16.60 -13.51
CA ASP A 329 39.04 -15.93 -12.28
C ASP A 329 37.88 -15.64 -11.33
N ASN A 330 36.69 -15.40 -11.87
CA ASN A 330 35.44 -15.26 -11.09
C ASN A 330 34.64 -16.58 -10.97
N HIS A 331 35.23 -17.71 -11.37
CA HIS A 331 34.66 -19.06 -11.26
C HIS A 331 33.31 -19.27 -12.00
N TYR A 332 33.12 -18.56 -13.10
CA TYR A 332 32.05 -18.77 -14.06
C TYR A 332 32.37 -19.88 -15.08
N ARG A 333 31.32 -20.44 -15.69
CA ARG A 333 31.38 -21.33 -16.84
C ARG A 333 30.36 -20.88 -17.89
N LEU A 334 30.78 -20.92 -19.16
CA LEU A 334 29.99 -20.51 -20.32
C LEU A 334 29.30 -21.72 -20.95
N PHE A 335 28.04 -21.56 -21.36
CA PHE A 335 27.23 -22.60 -22.00
C PHE A 335 26.49 -22.07 -23.23
N ASP A 336 26.31 -22.90 -24.25
CA ASP A 336 25.48 -22.59 -25.42
C ASP A 336 23.98 -22.76 -25.14
N TYR A 337 23.14 -22.43 -26.13
CA TYR A 337 21.69 -22.60 -26.05
C TYR A 337 21.20 -24.06 -25.87
N ARG A 338 22.08 -25.05 -26.08
CA ARG A 338 21.84 -26.47 -25.80
C ARG A 338 22.43 -26.90 -24.44
N ASN A 339 22.83 -25.93 -23.61
CA ASN A 339 23.49 -26.11 -22.32
C ASN A 339 24.79 -26.94 -22.39
N ARG A 340 25.51 -26.89 -23.52
CA ARG A 340 26.84 -27.51 -23.67
C ARG A 340 27.94 -26.52 -23.27
N PRO A 341 29.01 -26.93 -22.56
CA PRO A 341 30.11 -26.04 -22.21
C PRO A 341 30.77 -25.41 -23.45
N VAL A 342 31.11 -24.12 -23.36
CA VAL A 342 31.81 -23.36 -24.40
C VAL A 342 33.15 -22.86 -23.84
N ASN A 343 34.22 -22.99 -24.64
CA ASN A 343 35.51 -22.38 -24.34
C ASN A 343 35.47 -20.89 -24.75
N PRO A 344 35.58 -19.92 -23.83
CA PRO A 344 35.39 -18.50 -24.14
C PRO A 344 36.52 -17.92 -25.01
N TRP A 345 37.73 -18.47 -24.97
CA TRP A 345 38.84 -18.08 -25.88
C TRP A 345 38.62 -18.48 -27.35
N ARG A 346 37.56 -19.26 -27.65
CA ARG A 346 37.14 -19.58 -29.03
C ARG A 346 35.96 -18.71 -29.53
N VAL A 347 35.50 -17.75 -28.73
CA VAL A 347 34.35 -16.90 -29.06
C VAL A 347 34.82 -15.54 -29.56
N ARG A 348 34.16 -15.05 -30.62
CA ARG A 348 34.38 -13.70 -31.19
C ARG A 348 33.57 -12.66 -30.42
N TRP A 349 34.03 -12.30 -29.23
CA TRP A 349 33.35 -11.33 -28.36
C TRP A 349 33.20 -9.95 -29.00
N ASP A 350 34.14 -9.58 -29.89
CA ASP A 350 34.10 -8.39 -30.76
C ASP A 350 32.84 -8.30 -31.66
N ARG A 351 32.09 -9.40 -31.82
CA ARG A 351 30.89 -9.48 -32.68
C ARG A 351 29.58 -9.65 -31.92
N ILE A 352 29.62 -9.65 -30.58
CA ILE A 352 28.45 -9.93 -29.73
C ILE A 352 28.00 -8.62 -29.08
N THR A 353 26.69 -8.38 -29.07
CA THR A 353 26.08 -7.21 -28.42
C THR A 353 25.15 -7.66 -27.29
N PRO A 354 24.75 -6.77 -26.37
CA PRO A 354 23.80 -7.09 -25.31
C PRO A 354 22.43 -7.60 -25.80
N GLN A 355 22.10 -7.40 -27.08
CA GLN A 355 20.87 -7.88 -27.71
C GLN A 355 21.05 -9.21 -28.46
N THR A 356 22.29 -9.59 -28.81
CA THR A 356 22.60 -10.82 -29.56
C THR A 356 23.30 -11.89 -28.71
N PHE A 357 23.55 -11.62 -27.43
CA PHE A 357 24.24 -12.52 -26.49
C PHE A 357 23.58 -13.92 -26.44
N PRO A 358 24.21 -14.98 -26.98
CA PRO A 358 23.55 -16.27 -27.24
C PRO A 358 23.82 -17.33 -26.16
N TYR A 359 24.49 -16.96 -25.07
CA TYR A 359 25.04 -17.89 -24.08
C TYR A 359 24.30 -17.83 -22.74
N THR A 360 24.49 -18.87 -21.92
CA THR A 360 24.19 -18.84 -20.48
C THR A 360 25.51 -18.87 -19.70
N ILE A 361 25.67 -17.98 -18.74
CA ILE A 361 26.77 -17.99 -17.77
C ILE A 361 26.26 -18.64 -16.47
N ARG A 362 27.07 -19.50 -15.85
CA ARG A 362 26.82 -20.03 -14.50
C ARG A 362 28.04 -19.89 -13.60
N GLN A 363 27.89 -19.39 -12.37
CA GLN A 363 28.93 -19.44 -11.35
C GLN A 363 28.86 -20.75 -10.57
N THR A 364 30.01 -21.35 -10.25
CA THR A 364 30.07 -22.57 -9.43
C THR A 364 29.69 -22.30 -7.97
N PRO A 365 29.20 -23.31 -7.23
CA PRO A 365 29.05 -23.21 -5.78
C PRO A 365 30.38 -22.91 -5.08
N GLY A 366 30.32 -22.18 -3.96
CA GLY A 366 31.45 -21.91 -3.08
C GLY A 366 31.45 -20.51 -2.47
N ARG A 367 32.46 -20.21 -1.65
CA ARG A 367 32.55 -18.94 -0.88
C ARG A 367 32.55 -17.66 -1.73
N HIS A 368 32.85 -17.77 -3.02
CA HIS A 368 32.91 -16.69 -4.02
C HIS A 368 31.57 -16.42 -4.73
N ASN A 369 30.62 -17.35 -4.66
CA ASN A 369 29.40 -17.32 -5.44
C ASN A 369 28.54 -16.10 -5.06
N ALA A 370 28.02 -15.34 -6.03
CA ALA A 370 27.27 -14.10 -5.76
C ALA A 370 25.96 -14.34 -4.97
N LEU A 371 25.38 -15.54 -5.05
CA LEU A 371 24.24 -16.01 -4.25
C LEU A 371 24.65 -16.59 -2.88
N GLY A 372 25.96 -16.68 -2.62
CA GLY A 372 26.56 -17.27 -1.43
C GLY A 372 26.16 -18.74 -1.21
N ASN A 373 26.01 -19.12 0.05
CA ASN A 373 25.83 -20.51 0.47
C ASN A 373 24.36 -20.98 0.49
N ILE A 374 23.37 -20.08 0.51
CA ILE A 374 21.93 -20.42 0.60
C ILE A 374 21.07 -19.46 -0.22
N VAL A 375 20.08 -19.98 -0.95
CA VAL A 375 19.01 -19.21 -1.63
C VAL A 375 17.64 -19.71 -1.20
N PHE A 376 16.73 -18.79 -0.88
CA PHE A 376 15.34 -19.03 -0.54
C PHE A 376 14.45 -18.59 -1.71
N TYR A 377 13.68 -19.53 -2.27
CA TYR A 377 12.83 -19.29 -3.43
C TYR A 377 11.36 -19.17 -3.04
N PHE A 378 10.70 -18.20 -3.67
CA PHE A 378 9.26 -17.94 -3.58
C PHE A 378 8.75 -17.52 -4.97
N ALA A 379 7.49 -17.82 -5.29
CA ALA A 379 6.92 -17.54 -6.61
C ALA A 379 6.80 -16.02 -6.85
N ASN A 380 7.38 -15.50 -7.93
CA ASN A 380 7.23 -14.11 -8.38
C ASN A 380 7.68 -13.94 -9.84
N ASP A 381 7.06 -13.01 -10.55
CA ASP A 381 7.34 -12.75 -11.98
C ASP A 381 8.60 -11.90 -12.22
N HIS A 382 9.29 -11.50 -11.15
CA HIS A 382 10.45 -10.61 -11.18
C HIS A 382 11.80 -11.34 -11.00
N ALA A 383 11.79 -12.67 -10.84
CA ALA A 383 12.97 -13.49 -10.53
C ALA A 383 13.77 -13.04 -9.29
N ILE A 384 13.07 -12.53 -8.28
CA ILE A 384 13.61 -12.04 -7.01
C ILE A 384 13.69 -13.18 -6.00
N TYR A 385 14.79 -13.22 -5.24
CA TYR A 385 15.03 -14.21 -4.18
C TYR A 385 15.53 -13.53 -2.90
N VAL A 386 15.37 -14.19 -1.76
CA VAL A 386 16.19 -13.91 -0.56
C VAL A 386 17.40 -14.84 -0.62
N HIS A 387 18.62 -14.34 -0.45
CA HIS A 387 19.82 -15.18 -0.62
C HIS A 387 21.03 -14.71 0.19
N ASP A 388 22.04 -15.57 0.33
CA ASP A 388 23.33 -15.26 0.95
C ASP A 388 24.20 -14.36 0.05
N THR A 389 25.31 -13.83 0.56
CA THR A 389 26.27 -13.09 -0.27
C THR A 389 27.68 -13.07 0.33
N PRO A 390 28.74 -13.15 -0.48
CA PRO A 390 30.12 -12.95 -0.03
C PRO A 390 30.39 -11.51 0.42
N ALA A 391 29.61 -10.54 -0.07
CA ALA A 391 29.75 -9.12 0.23
C ALA A 391 29.26 -8.73 1.65
N LYS A 392 29.75 -9.42 2.69
CA LYS A 392 29.32 -9.29 4.09
C LYS A 392 29.58 -7.92 4.70
N SER A 393 30.52 -7.14 4.15
CA SER A 393 30.75 -5.74 4.52
C SER A 393 29.49 -4.88 4.34
N LEU A 394 28.70 -5.11 3.29
CA LEU A 394 27.51 -4.32 2.95
C LEU A 394 26.43 -4.31 4.03
N PHE A 395 26.40 -5.29 4.94
CA PHE A 395 25.44 -5.29 6.04
C PHE A 395 25.76 -4.24 7.11
N ARG A 396 27.03 -3.82 7.24
CA ARG A 396 27.46 -2.78 8.18
C ARG A 396 27.00 -1.39 7.75
N GLU A 397 26.87 -1.16 6.44
CA GLU A 397 26.44 0.11 5.84
C GLU A 397 25.08 0.59 6.38
N PRO A 398 24.89 1.92 6.55
CA PRO A 398 23.58 2.49 6.89
C PRO A 398 22.63 2.52 5.68
N ARG A 399 23.15 2.69 4.46
CA ARG A 399 22.36 2.73 3.21
C ARG A 399 22.58 1.44 2.41
N ARG A 400 21.65 0.49 2.52
CA ARG A 400 21.77 -0.86 1.94
C ARG A 400 20.95 -1.11 0.66
N ALA A 401 20.62 -0.06 -0.07
CA ALA A 401 20.18 -0.12 -1.47
C ALA A 401 21.38 -0.30 -2.41
N ARG A 402 21.75 -1.56 -2.67
CA ARG A 402 23.00 -1.97 -3.35
C ARG A 402 22.91 -3.24 -4.22
N SER A 403 21.74 -3.85 -4.39
CA SER A 403 21.55 -5.04 -5.22
C SER A 403 20.81 -4.76 -6.54
N HIS A 404 20.67 -5.79 -7.38
CA HIS A 404 19.83 -5.83 -8.57
C HIS A 404 18.42 -6.38 -8.23
N GLY A 405 17.71 -5.70 -7.33
CA GLY A 405 16.38 -6.10 -6.85
C GLY A 405 16.34 -7.25 -5.84
N CYS A 406 17.20 -8.26 -5.97
CA CYS A 406 17.26 -9.40 -5.03
C CYS A 406 17.65 -9.00 -3.60
N ILE A 407 17.15 -9.74 -2.62
CA ILE A 407 17.33 -9.43 -1.18
C ILE A 407 18.48 -10.25 -0.62
N ARG A 408 19.64 -9.63 -0.39
CA ARG A 408 20.77 -10.32 0.24
C ARG A 408 20.58 -10.32 1.76
N LEU A 409 20.87 -11.43 2.42
CA LEU A 409 20.61 -11.68 3.83
C LEU A 409 21.93 -11.82 4.62
N GLU A 410 22.03 -11.18 5.77
CA GLU A 410 23.25 -11.21 6.58
C GLU A 410 23.53 -12.61 7.12
N LYS A 411 22.50 -13.28 7.64
CA LYS A 411 22.59 -14.54 8.40
C LYS A 411 21.64 -15.63 7.88
N PRO A 412 21.81 -16.11 6.64
CA PRO A 412 20.88 -17.05 6.03
C PRO A 412 20.81 -18.40 6.76
N LEU A 413 21.88 -18.85 7.43
CA LEU A 413 21.85 -20.08 8.23
C LEU A 413 20.86 -19.99 9.42
N GLU A 414 20.64 -18.80 9.99
CA GLU A 414 19.65 -18.61 11.07
C GLU A 414 18.21 -18.71 10.55
N LEU A 415 17.94 -18.20 9.34
CA LEU A 415 16.64 -18.32 8.67
C LEU A 415 16.38 -19.76 8.19
N ALA A 416 17.36 -20.40 7.55
CA ALA A 416 17.22 -21.80 7.12
C ALA A 416 17.01 -22.75 8.32
N ALA A 417 17.71 -22.52 9.42
CA ALA A 417 17.51 -23.27 10.65
C ALA A 417 16.14 -23.00 11.32
N TYR A 418 15.58 -21.80 11.16
CA TYR A 418 14.22 -21.48 11.60
C TYR A 418 13.17 -22.26 10.76
N LEU A 419 13.30 -22.24 9.44
CA LEU A 419 12.40 -22.93 8.52
C LEU A 419 12.40 -24.46 8.76
N LEU A 420 13.59 -25.09 8.83
CA LEU A 420 13.68 -26.53 9.14
C LEU A 420 13.07 -26.89 10.50
N LYS A 421 13.22 -26.04 11.53
CA LYS A 421 12.57 -26.25 12.83
C LYS A 421 11.04 -26.17 12.75
N ARG A 422 10.50 -25.25 11.94
CA ARG A 422 9.05 -25.05 11.73
C ARG A 422 8.39 -26.19 10.95
N GLU A 423 9.11 -26.78 10.00
CA GLU A 423 8.67 -28.00 9.29
C GLU A 423 8.86 -29.28 10.13
N GLY A 424 9.49 -29.20 11.31
CA GLY A 424 9.85 -30.37 12.14
C GLY A 424 11.10 -31.12 11.66
N GLN A 425 11.71 -30.70 10.55
CA GLN A 425 12.88 -31.30 9.89
C GLN A 425 14.21 -31.01 10.65
N GLN A 426 14.21 -31.11 11.99
CA GLN A 426 15.37 -30.69 12.80
C GLN A 426 16.64 -31.52 12.54
N ALA A 427 16.50 -32.79 12.15
CA ALA A 427 17.64 -33.63 11.77
C ALA A 427 18.42 -33.07 10.56
N ALA A 428 17.72 -32.45 9.60
CA ALA A 428 18.33 -31.88 8.39
C ALA A 428 19.27 -30.70 8.67
N LEU A 429 19.29 -30.14 9.89
CA LEU A 429 20.25 -29.10 10.30
C LEU A 429 21.71 -29.56 10.21
N HIS A 430 21.98 -30.86 10.41
CA HIS A 430 23.33 -31.42 10.21
C HIS A 430 23.70 -31.43 8.73
N ASP A 431 22.79 -31.90 7.89
CA ASP A 431 23.05 -32.11 6.46
C ASP A 431 23.12 -30.78 5.70
N MET A 432 22.33 -29.79 6.10
CA MET A 432 22.43 -28.41 5.64
C MET A 432 23.83 -27.82 5.90
N ARG A 433 24.42 -28.08 7.08
CA ARG A 433 25.79 -27.63 7.41
C ARG A 433 26.85 -28.40 6.61
N ARG A 434 26.69 -29.71 6.48
CA ARG A 434 27.55 -30.59 5.66
C ARG A 434 27.59 -30.14 4.21
N SER A 435 26.43 -29.97 3.57
CA SER A 435 26.26 -29.45 2.20
C SER A 435 26.96 -28.11 1.97
N ILE A 436 26.80 -27.16 2.91
CA ILE A 436 27.49 -25.86 2.82
C ILE A 436 29.02 -26.04 2.89
N ALA A 437 29.51 -26.90 3.78
CA ALA A 437 30.95 -27.15 3.98
C ALA A 437 31.61 -27.94 2.83
N THR A 438 30.90 -28.90 2.21
CA THR A 438 31.38 -29.66 1.05
C THR A 438 31.15 -28.95 -0.28
N HIS A 439 30.37 -27.86 -0.28
CA HIS A 439 29.84 -27.19 -1.47
C HIS A 439 29.00 -28.10 -2.38
N GLU A 440 28.44 -29.17 -1.80
CA GLU A 440 27.53 -30.11 -2.46
C GLU A 440 26.09 -29.57 -2.42
N LYS A 441 25.45 -29.40 -3.58
CA LYS A 441 24.15 -28.74 -3.70
C LYS A 441 23.01 -29.61 -3.14
N CYS A 442 22.34 -29.14 -2.08
CA CYS A 442 21.14 -29.79 -1.53
C CYS A 442 19.90 -28.88 -1.62
N ARG A 443 18.72 -29.50 -1.67
CA ARG A 443 17.40 -28.86 -1.78
C ARG A 443 16.56 -29.23 -0.56
N TYR A 444 15.87 -28.24 0.01
CA TYR A 444 15.00 -28.40 1.19
C TYR A 444 13.62 -27.82 0.89
N ASP A 445 12.66 -28.69 0.63
CA ASP A 445 11.26 -28.33 0.37
C ASP A 445 10.48 -28.20 1.69
N LEU A 446 9.65 -27.16 1.76
CA LEU A 446 8.95 -26.72 2.96
C LEU A 446 7.45 -26.97 2.78
N ALA A 447 6.94 -28.04 3.38
CA ALA A 447 5.57 -28.52 3.15
C ALA A 447 4.48 -27.51 3.55
N LYS A 448 4.72 -26.71 4.60
CA LYS A 448 3.81 -25.63 5.01
C LYS A 448 4.08 -24.31 4.29
N GLY A 449 5.30 -24.11 3.78
CA GLY A 449 5.82 -22.82 3.28
C GLY A 449 5.85 -21.71 4.34
N LEU A 450 6.67 -20.67 4.18
CA LEU A 450 6.59 -19.45 5.01
C LEU A 450 6.09 -18.28 4.15
N PRO A 451 4.92 -17.68 4.44
CA PRO A 451 4.48 -16.47 3.74
C PRO A 451 5.54 -15.37 3.84
N ILE A 452 5.82 -14.67 2.75
CA ILE A 452 6.74 -13.53 2.69
C ILE A 452 6.02 -12.30 2.13
N ARG A 453 6.00 -11.23 2.92
CA ARG A 453 5.52 -9.90 2.56
C ARG A 453 6.72 -8.99 2.34
N ILE A 454 6.89 -8.49 1.12
CA ILE A 454 7.86 -7.44 0.80
C ILE A 454 7.09 -6.12 0.74
N ARG A 455 7.48 -5.15 1.57
CA ARG A 455 6.74 -3.90 1.82
C ARG A 455 7.67 -2.70 2.01
N TYR A 456 7.10 -1.51 1.87
CA TYR A 456 7.79 -0.24 1.95
C TYR A 456 7.22 0.63 3.08
N TYR A 457 7.71 0.47 4.31
CA TYR A 457 7.28 1.31 5.44
C TYR A 457 8.40 2.27 5.86
N THR A 458 8.22 3.55 5.59
CA THR A 458 9.12 4.65 5.97
C THR A 458 8.90 5.17 7.39
N CYS A 459 7.85 4.71 8.08
CA CYS A 459 7.59 4.98 9.50
C CYS A 459 7.22 3.70 10.25
N GLU A 460 7.79 3.52 11.43
CA GLU A 460 7.49 2.43 12.37
C GLU A 460 7.41 2.97 13.80
N ALA A 461 6.80 2.25 14.73
CA ALA A 461 6.80 2.61 16.15
C ALA A 461 7.43 1.51 17.01
N ARG A 462 8.47 1.86 17.78
CA ARG A 462 9.22 0.95 18.64
C ARG A 462 9.38 1.61 20.02
N ASN A 463 9.13 0.90 21.11
CA ASN A 463 9.28 1.38 22.49
C ASN A 463 8.62 2.76 22.79
N GLY A 464 7.47 3.05 22.17
CA GLY A 464 6.75 4.32 22.38
C GLY A 464 7.37 5.53 21.68
N ARG A 465 8.24 5.33 20.67
CA ARG A 465 8.78 6.38 19.79
C ARG A 465 8.58 5.99 18.32
N LEU A 466 8.37 6.99 17.46
CA LEU A 466 8.40 6.79 16.01
C LEU A 466 9.85 6.66 15.53
N TYR A 467 10.03 5.83 14.50
CA TYR A 467 11.29 5.60 13.81
C TYR A 467 11.06 5.79 12.32
N PHE A 468 11.91 6.60 11.73
CA PHE A 468 11.68 7.20 10.42
C PHE A 468 12.80 6.80 9.44
N HIS A 469 12.45 5.95 8.47
CA HIS A 469 13.39 5.42 7.49
C HIS A 469 13.43 6.31 6.23
N PRO A 470 14.55 6.33 5.47
CA PRO A 470 14.66 7.12 4.24
C PRO A 470 13.69 6.65 3.15
N ASP A 471 13.21 7.58 2.31
CA ASP A 471 12.44 7.25 1.11
C ASP A 471 13.39 6.82 -0.04
N VAL A 472 13.91 5.60 0.06
CA VAL A 472 14.93 5.00 -0.82
C VAL A 472 14.56 5.02 -2.31
N TYR A 473 13.27 4.88 -2.66
CA TYR A 473 12.72 4.76 -4.01
C TYR A 473 11.74 5.90 -4.39
N CYS A 474 11.63 6.97 -3.58
CA CYS A 474 10.71 8.11 -3.80
C CYS A 474 9.21 7.74 -3.77
N GLU A 475 8.81 6.70 -3.02
CA GLU A 475 7.40 6.30 -2.90
C GLU A 475 6.58 7.19 -1.97
N ASP A 476 7.18 7.85 -0.97
CA ASP A 476 6.48 8.81 -0.09
C ASP A 476 6.18 10.13 -0.83
N GLU A 477 6.89 10.41 -1.92
CA GLU A 477 6.58 11.52 -2.83
C GLU A 477 5.41 11.19 -3.75
N LEU A 478 5.46 10.03 -4.43
CA LEU A 478 4.38 9.55 -5.29
C LEU A 478 3.05 9.38 -4.53
N LEU A 479 3.08 8.76 -3.34
CA LEU A 479 1.88 8.55 -2.56
C LEU A 479 1.34 9.86 -1.95
N ALA A 480 2.20 10.81 -1.56
CA ALA A 480 1.75 12.11 -1.07
C ALA A 480 1.07 12.95 -2.15
N ALA A 481 1.53 12.88 -3.40
CA ALA A 481 0.91 13.56 -4.52
C ALA A 481 -0.52 13.09 -4.81
N ALA A 482 -0.87 11.85 -4.44
CA ALA A 482 -2.23 11.31 -4.55
C ALA A 482 -3.04 11.45 -3.24
N LEU A 483 -2.40 11.46 -2.07
CA LEU A 483 -3.06 11.42 -0.76
C LEU A 483 -3.26 12.80 -0.11
N LEU A 484 -2.36 13.75 -0.34
CA LEU A 484 -2.29 15.02 0.39
C LEU A 484 -2.54 16.26 -0.49
N VAL A 485 -2.87 16.06 -1.76
CA VAL A 485 -3.48 17.09 -2.61
C VAL A 485 -5.00 17.13 -2.29
N PRO A 486 -5.63 18.33 -2.21
CA PRO A 486 -7.06 18.47 -1.94
C PRO A 486 -7.98 17.79 -2.97
#